data_AF-A0A2G9EGU3-F1
#
_entry.id   AF-A0A2G9EGU3-F1
#
_cell.length_a   1.000
_cell.length_b   1.000
_cell.length_c   1.000
_cell.angle_alpha   90.00
_cell.angle_beta   90.00
_cell.angle_gamma   90.00
#
_symmetry.space_group_name_H-M   'P 1'
#
loop_
_entity.id
_entity.type
_entity.pdbx_description
1 polymer ?
#
loop_
_entity_poly.entity_id
_entity_poly.type
_entity_poly.pdbx_seq_one_letter_code
_entity_poly.pdbx_strand_id
1 'polypeptide(L)'
;MKYRYKNIYLEETIEEIFSELNNSNTEYKRSTFTLLYRPCENIEVYIYLEFGKVRLIKIFDESFQIDNTLKVGVKLTDEIINKYDLYYDDFEEVYLSKKYKELAVIVDLADNIIGFSFYKELEGEEQFPKDKIKNYLECKNLLDIYGSLYNNDTLDANIEKREIYGQLDNYKFTFDIITRDIKSIQNLETGEYVKISLE
;
A
#
# COMPACT_ATOMS: atom_id res chain seq x y z
N MET A 1 3.75 -20.38 3.14
CA MET A 1 3.74 -19.90 1.74
C MET A 1 4.61 -18.65 1.67
N LYS A 2 5.24 -18.32 0.54
CA LYS A 2 5.93 -17.03 0.37
C LYS A 2 5.01 -16.13 -0.46
N TYR A 3 4.57 -15.02 0.12
CA TYR A 3 3.70 -14.05 -0.54
C TYR A 3 4.54 -13.06 -1.33
N ARG A 4 4.87 -13.42 -2.57
CA ARG A 4 5.74 -12.63 -3.44
C ARG A 4 5.41 -12.85 -4.91
N TYR A 5 5.69 -11.86 -5.73
CA TYR A 5 5.82 -12.02 -7.18
C TYR A 5 7.24 -11.68 -7.60
N LYS A 6 7.97 -12.65 -8.17
CA LYS A 6 9.41 -12.52 -8.44
C LYS A 6 10.15 -12.00 -7.20
N ASN A 7 10.76 -10.83 -7.25
CA ASN A 7 11.52 -10.26 -6.14
C ASN A 7 10.71 -9.28 -5.29
N ILE A 8 9.43 -9.08 -5.57
CA ILE A 8 8.57 -8.16 -4.82
C ILE A 8 7.83 -8.95 -3.75
N TYR A 9 8.03 -8.58 -2.48
CA TYR A 9 7.45 -9.28 -1.33
C TYR A 9 6.31 -8.47 -0.70
N LEU A 10 5.30 -9.18 -0.19
CA LEU A 10 4.35 -8.56 0.72
C LEU A 10 5.10 -8.06 1.97
N GLU A 11 4.75 -6.87 2.45
CA GLU A 11 5.41 -6.15 3.54
C GLU A 11 6.84 -5.67 3.27
N GLU A 12 7.34 -5.81 2.03
CA GLU A 12 8.60 -5.18 1.60
C GLU A 12 8.54 -3.67 1.78
N THR A 13 9.64 -3.08 2.25
CA THR A 13 9.67 -1.65 2.56
C THR A 13 9.82 -0.83 1.28
N ILE A 14 9.25 0.38 1.29
CA ILE A 14 9.43 1.32 0.18
C ILE A 14 10.90 1.63 -0.05
N GLU A 15 11.75 1.60 0.97
CA GLU A 15 13.20 1.80 0.85
C GLU A 15 13.85 0.78 -0.08
N GLU A 16 13.50 -0.49 0.09
CA GLU A 16 14.06 -1.62 -0.68
C GLU A 16 13.72 -1.52 -2.17
N ILE A 17 12.51 -1.04 -2.49
CA ILE A 17 12.01 -0.97 -3.87
C ILE A 17 12.06 0.43 -4.49
N PHE A 18 12.46 1.47 -3.74
CA PHE A 18 12.31 2.85 -4.19
C PHE A 18 13.02 3.14 -5.52
N SER A 19 14.17 2.50 -5.72
CA SER A 19 14.97 2.66 -6.94
C SER A 19 14.26 2.20 -8.22
N GLU A 20 13.20 1.39 -8.09
CA GLU A 20 12.37 0.93 -9.20
C GLU A 20 11.19 1.88 -9.49
N LEU A 21 10.85 2.76 -8.56
CA LEU A 21 9.67 3.64 -8.64
C LEU A 21 9.99 4.91 -9.43
N ASN A 22 9.07 5.29 -10.34
CA ASN A 22 9.12 6.55 -11.06
C ASN A 22 7.73 6.94 -11.57
N ASN A 23 7.60 8.15 -12.11
CA ASN A 23 6.32 8.69 -12.59
C ASN A 23 5.72 7.93 -13.79
N SER A 24 6.50 7.08 -14.49
CA SER A 24 5.97 6.30 -15.62
C SER A 24 5.32 4.98 -15.19
N ASN A 25 5.75 4.41 -14.06
CA ASN A 25 5.28 3.11 -13.58
C ASN A 25 4.56 3.18 -12.22
N THR A 26 4.51 4.35 -11.58
CA THR A 26 3.96 4.53 -10.24
C THR A 26 3.02 5.72 -10.21
N GLU A 27 1.82 5.50 -9.67
CA GLU A 27 0.76 6.51 -9.56
C GLU A 27 0.35 6.69 -8.09
N TYR A 28 0.24 7.92 -7.61
CA TYR A 28 -0.31 8.20 -6.29
C TYR A 28 -1.84 8.10 -6.28
N LYS A 29 -2.39 7.32 -5.35
CA LYS A 29 -3.82 7.17 -5.10
C LYS A 29 -4.19 7.88 -3.80
N ARG A 30 -4.78 9.07 -3.94
CA ARG A 30 -5.20 9.91 -2.81
C ARG A 30 -6.20 9.24 -1.89
N SER A 31 -7.18 8.53 -2.44
CA SER A 31 -8.28 7.89 -1.68
C SER A 31 -7.82 6.88 -0.63
N THR A 32 -6.66 6.27 -0.81
CA THR A 32 -6.11 5.25 0.10
C THR A 32 -4.70 5.59 0.57
N PHE A 33 -4.22 6.81 0.30
CA PHE A 33 -2.86 7.25 0.61
C PHE A 33 -1.79 6.19 0.22
N THR A 34 -1.85 5.76 -1.03
CA THR A 34 -1.09 4.60 -1.55
C THR A 34 -0.36 4.96 -2.84
N LEU A 35 0.80 4.37 -3.08
CA LEU A 35 1.41 4.32 -4.41
C LEU A 35 1.01 3.02 -5.12
N LEU A 36 0.45 3.16 -6.32
CA LEU A 36 0.17 2.07 -7.23
C LEU A 36 1.34 1.90 -8.21
N TYR A 37 2.21 0.94 -7.92
CA TYR A 37 3.36 0.56 -8.73
C TYR A 37 2.99 -0.58 -9.68
N ARG A 38 3.27 -0.40 -10.97
CA ARG A 38 3.07 -1.40 -12.03
C ARG A 38 4.42 -1.77 -12.66
N PRO A 39 5.12 -2.79 -12.12
CA PRO A 39 6.39 -3.25 -12.69
C PRO A 39 6.24 -3.81 -14.11
N CYS A 40 5.07 -4.36 -14.44
CA CYS A 40 4.69 -4.80 -15.76
C CYS A 40 3.15 -4.84 -15.90
N GLU A 41 2.66 -5.06 -17.11
CA GLU A 41 1.23 -4.98 -17.48
C GLU A 41 0.29 -5.80 -16.58
N ASN A 42 0.71 -7.01 -16.21
CA ASN A 42 -0.13 -7.96 -15.48
C ASN A 42 0.03 -7.93 -13.96
N ILE A 43 0.75 -6.94 -13.42
CA ILE A 43 1.08 -6.84 -11.99
C ILE A 43 0.74 -5.46 -11.45
N GLU A 44 0.07 -5.44 -10.32
CA GLU A 44 -0.18 -4.22 -9.56
C GLU A 44 0.32 -4.38 -8.13
N VAL A 45 1.12 -3.43 -7.65
CA VAL A 45 1.69 -3.40 -6.30
C VAL A 45 1.23 -2.12 -5.61
N TYR A 46 0.61 -2.27 -4.45
CA TYR A 46 0.05 -1.18 -3.67
C TYR A 46 0.92 -0.98 -2.44
N ILE A 47 1.62 0.15 -2.40
CA ILE A 47 2.54 0.55 -1.33
C ILE A 47 1.83 1.60 -0.48
N TYR A 48 1.48 1.26 0.75
CA TYR A 48 0.77 2.17 1.64
C TYR A 48 1.81 3.11 2.28
N LEU A 49 1.68 4.41 2.01
CA LEU A 49 2.67 5.41 2.41
C LEU A 49 2.71 5.66 3.92
N GLU A 50 1.59 5.40 4.61
CA GLU A 50 1.51 5.44 6.07
C GLU A 50 2.55 4.51 6.72
N PHE A 51 2.67 3.29 6.17
CA PHE A 51 3.58 2.26 6.69
C PHE A 51 4.91 2.22 5.94
N GLY A 52 4.97 2.83 4.76
CA GLY A 52 6.08 2.71 3.81
C GLY A 52 6.34 1.26 3.43
N LYS A 53 5.27 0.48 3.18
CA LYS A 53 5.37 -0.96 2.87
C LYS A 53 4.38 -1.40 1.79
N VAL A 54 4.75 -2.43 1.04
CA VAL A 54 3.84 -3.17 0.16
C VAL A 54 2.76 -3.84 1.01
N ARG A 55 1.49 -3.53 0.76
CA ARG A 55 0.35 -4.13 1.46
C ARG A 55 -0.56 -4.96 0.58
N LEU A 56 -0.46 -4.79 -0.74
CA LEU A 56 -1.23 -5.57 -1.69
C LEU A 56 -0.43 -5.78 -2.98
N ILE A 57 -0.44 -7.02 -3.49
CA ILE A 57 0.14 -7.41 -4.77
C ILE A 57 -0.97 -8.13 -5.54
N LYS A 58 -1.40 -7.61 -6.68
CA LYS A 58 -2.30 -8.29 -7.61
C LYS A 58 -1.49 -8.87 -8.78
N ILE A 59 -1.78 -10.11 -9.13
CA ILE A 59 -1.02 -10.92 -10.09
C ILE A 59 -1.99 -11.53 -11.10
N PHE A 60 -1.86 -11.10 -12.36
CA PHE A 60 -2.62 -11.60 -13.51
C PHE A 60 -1.72 -12.28 -14.55
N ASP A 61 -0.49 -12.62 -14.16
CA ASP A 61 0.48 -13.31 -15.01
C ASP A 61 0.07 -14.77 -15.20
N GLU A 62 -0.28 -15.15 -16.43
CA GLU A 62 -0.69 -16.52 -16.79
C GLU A 62 0.35 -17.60 -16.45
N SER A 63 1.62 -17.22 -16.34
CA SER A 63 2.69 -18.14 -15.94
C SER A 63 2.81 -18.32 -14.43
N PHE A 64 2.07 -17.54 -13.64
CA PHE A 64 2.14 -17.58 -12.19
C PHE A 64 1.38 -18.78 -11.59
N GLN A 65 2.02 -19.39 -10.61
CA GLN A 65 1.46 -20.51 -9.85
C GLN A 65 1.94 -20.46 -8.40
N ILE A 66 1.05 -20.81 -7.48
CA ILE A 66 1.37 -21.07 -6.07
C ILE A 66 2.03 -22.43 -5.94
N ASP A 67 1.44 -23.44 -6.59
CA ASP A 67 2.00 -24.77 -6.81
C ASP A 67 1.38 -25.41 -8.06
N ASN A 68 1.64 -26.70 -8.29
CA ASN A 68 1.14 -27.42 -9.49
C ASN A 68 -0.40 -27.50 -9.60
N THR A 69 -1.12 -27.28 -8.50
CA THR A 69 -2.59 -27.35 -8.44
C THR A 69 -3.26 -25.98 -8.51
N LEU A 70 -2.66 -24.96 -7.87
CA LEU A 70 -3.22 -23.62 -7.79
C LEU A 70 -2.42 -22.66 -8.67
N LYS A 71 -2.90 -22.48 -9.91
CA LYS A 71 -2.25 -21.68 -10.96
C LYS A 71 -3.29 -20.99 -11.86
N VAL A 72 -2.87 -19.93 -12.55
CA VAL A 72 -3.72 -19.22 -13.51
C VAL A 72 -4.10 -20.16 -14.67
N GLY A 73 -5.32 -20.01 -15.20
CA GLY A 73 -5.88 -20.80 -16.30
C GLY A 73 -6.45 -22.16 -15.89
N VAL A 74 -6.44 -22.51 -14.60
CA VAL A 74 -7.07 -23.74 -14.07
C VAL A 74 -8.44 -23.42 -13.49
N LYS A 75 -9.40 -24.32 -13.72
CA LYS A 75 -10.72 -24.23 -13.08
C LYS A 75 -10.60 -24.44 -11.57
N LEU A 76 -11.19 -23.54 -10.80
CA LEU A 76 -11.33 -23.70 -9.36
C LEU A 76 -12.27 -24.87 -9.07
N THR A 77 -11.76 -25.89 -8.38
CA THR A 77 -12.51 -27.10 -8.03
C THR A 77 -12.70 -27.21 -6.52
N ASP A 78 -13.66 -28.03 -6.08
CA ASP A 78 -13.86 -28.35 -4.67
C ASP A 78 -12.59 -28.93 -4.01
N GLU A 79 -11.76 -29.66 -4.77
CA GLU A 79 -10.48 -30.17 -4.27
C GLU A 79 -9.52 -29.02 -3.91
N ILE A 80 -9.41 -28.00 -4.78
CA ILE A 80 -8.61 -26.82 -4.53
C ILE A 80 -9.20 -26.03 -3.36
N ILE A 81 -10.51 -25.78 -3.37
CA ILE A 81 -11.22 -25.07 -2.30
C ILE A 81 -10.93 -25.71 -0.94
N ASN A 82 -11.08 -27.03 -0.82
CA ASN A 82 -10.82 -27.74 0.43
C ASN A 82 -9.33 -27.75 0.81
N LYS A 83 -8.41 -27.89 -0.15
CA LYS A 83 -6.95 -27.94 0.10
C LYS A 83 -6.43 -26.62 0.71
N TYR A 84 -6.96 -25.49 0.23
CA TYR A 84 -6.57 -24.14 0.66
C TYR A 84 -7.56 -23.51 1.65
N ASP A 85 -8.61 -24.22 2.05
CA ASP A 85 -9.67 -23.71 2.94
C ASP A 85 -10.24 -22.37 2.44
N LEU A 86 -10.65 -22.38 1.15
CA LEU A 86 -11.15 -21.20 0.47
C LEU A 86 -12.63 -20.97 0.78
N TYR A 87 -13.01 -19.70 0.88
CA TYR A 87 -14.40 -19.27 0.92
C TYR A 87 -14.57 -18.07 0.00
N TYR A 88 -15.73 -17.97 -0.64
CA TYR A 88 -16.05 -16.82 -1.47
C TYR A 88 -16.41 -15.62 -0.58
N ASP A 89 -15.84 -14.47 -0.89
CA ASP A 89 -16.15 -13.19 -0.28
C ASP A 89 -16.97 -12.35 -1.28
N ASP A 90 -18.23 -12.11 -0.94
CA ASP A 90 -19.17 -11.39 -1.81
C ASP A 90 -18.83 -9.89 -1.98
N PHE A 91 -18.03 -9.33 -1.08
CA PHE A 91 -17.69 -7.90 -1.11
C PHE A 91 -16.47 -7.63 -1.99
N GLU A 92 -15.42 -8.43 -1.80
CA GLU A 92 -14.20 -8.35 -2.62
C GLU A 92 -14.34 -9.11 -3.95
N GLU A 93 -15.40 -9.91 -4.11
CA GLU A 93 -15.70 -10.76 -5.27
C GLU A 93 -14.56 -11.76 -5.60
N VAL A 94 -13.92 -12.31 -4.57
CA VAL A 94 -12.78 -13.24 -4.67
C VAL A 94 -12.91 -14.41 -3.70
N TYR A 95 -12.09 -15.44 -3.88
CA TYR A 95 -11.95 -16.52 -2.91
C TYR A 95 -10.80 -16.23 -1.94
N LEU A 96 -11.10 -16.08 -0.65
CA LEU A 96 -10.13 -15.87 0.42
C LEU A 96 -9.76 -17.19 1.09
N SER A 97 -8.56 -17.29 1.66
CA SER A 97 -8.11 -18.50 2.36
C SER A 97 -8.09 -18.32 3.88
N LYS A 98 -8.81 -19.17 4.62
CA LYS A 98 -8.69 -19.22 6.08
C LYS A 98 -7.35 -19.77 6.54
N LYS A 99 -6.76 -20.66 5.74
CA LYS A 99 -5.47 -21.32 6.03
C LYS A 99 -4.27 -20.41 5.72
N TYR A 100 -4.35 -19.62 4.66
CA TYR A 100 -3.33 -18.68 4.20
C TYR A 100 -3.94 -17.29 4.11
N LYS A 101 -4.02 -16.60 5.26
CA LYS A 101 -4.83 -15.38 5.43
C LYS A 101 -4.54 -14.27 4.43
N GLU A 102 -3.31 -14.20 3.93
CA GLU A 102 -2.90 -13.17 2.97
C GLU A 102 -3.19 -13.57 1.51
N LEU A 103 -3.78 -14.74 1.23
CA LEU A 103 -4.09 -15.22 -0.13
C LEU A 103 -5.55 -14.95 -0.51
N ALA A 104 -5.71 -14.28 -1.65
CA ALA A 104 -6.94 -14.25 -2.41
C ALA A 104 -6.75 -14.86 -3.81
N VAL A 105 -7.75 -15.62 -4.27
CA VAL A 105 -7.81 -16.23 -5.60
C VAL A 105 -8.90 -15.52 -6.39
N ILE A 106 -8.51 -14.97 -7.55
CA ILE A 106 -9.41 -14.23 -8.45
C ILE A 106 -9.86 -15.18 -9.55
N VAL A 107 -11.18 -15.28 -9.75
CA VAL A 107 -11.78 -16.14 -10.77
C VAL A 107 -12.64 -15.34 -11.75
N ASP A 108 -12.84 -15.88 -12.95
CA ASP A 108 -13.86 -15.40 -13.88
C ASP A 108 -15.25 -15.98 -13.57
N LEU A 109 -16.25 -15.61 -14.37
CA LEU A 109 -17.64 -16.08 -14.24
C LEU A 109 -17.83 -17.59 -14.47
N ALA A 110 -16.81 -18.29 -14.99
CA ALA A 110 -16.83 -19.73 -15.23
C ALA A 110 -15.95 -20.49 -14.21
N ASP A 111 -15.56 -19.82 -13.13
CA ASP A 111 -14.68 -20.29 -12.06
C ASP A 111 -13.27 -20.62 -12.53
N ASN A 112 -12.79 -20.06 -13.65
CA ASN A 112 -11.39 -20.19 -14.04
C ASN A 112 -10.56 -19.20 -13.23
N ILE A 113 -9.45 -19.67 -12.66
CA ILE A 113 -8.50 -18.81 -11.95
C ILE A 113 -7.84 -17.88 -12.97
N ILE A 114 -8.06 -16.58 -12.82
CA ILE A 114 -7.49 -15.54 -13.70
C ILE A 114 -6.40 -14.73 -13.01
N GLY A 115 -6.26 -14.88 -11.70
CA GLY A 115 -5.21 -14.19 -10.96
C GLY A 115 -5.21 -14.49 -9.47
N PHE A 116 -4.30 -13.82 -8.78
CA PHE A 116 -4.12 -13.92 -7.34
C PHE A 116 -3.94 -12.53 -6.76
N SER A 117 -4.30 -12.36 -5.49
CA SER A 117 -3.82 -11.24 -4.70
C SER A 117 -3.14 -11.73 -3.44
N PHE A 118 -2.05 -11.06 -3.07
CA PHE A 118 -1.48 -11.15 -1.75
C PHE A 118 -1.72 -9.86 -1.01
N TYR A 119 -2.35 -9.91 0.17
CA TYR A 119 -2.70 -8.71 0.90
C TYR A 119 -2.45 -8.85 2.40
N LYS A 120 -2.16 -7.73 3.04
CA LYS A 120 -2.02 -7.64 4.50
C LYS A 120 -3.14 -6.75 5.02
N GLU A 121 -4.07 -7.34 5.75
CA GLU A 121 -5.15 -6.60 6.42
C GLU A 121 -4.59 -5.56 7.39
N LEU A 122 -5.28 -4.43 7.48
CA LEU A 122 -5.02 -3.44 8.51
C LEU A 122 -5.57 -3.94 9.85
N GLU A 123 -4.80 -3.78 10.92
CA GLU A 123 -5.21 -4.22 12.26
C GLU A 123 -5.13 -3.07 13.29
N GLY A 124 -6.10 -3.00 14.20
CA GLY A 124 -6.07 -2.10 15.35
C GLY A 124 -6.00 -0.61 14.98
N GLU A 125 -4.93 0.08 15.42
CA GLU A 125 -4.73 1.51 15.17
C GLU A 125 -4.52 1.84 13.68
N GLU A 126 -4.13 0.85 12.85
CA GLU A 126 -3.98 1.02 11.40
C GLU A 126 -5.33 1.29 10.71
N GLN A 127 -6.44 0.78 11.24
CA GLN A 127 -7.78 1.01 10.68
C GLN A 127 -8.35 2.38 11.06
N PHE A 128 -7.89 2.95 12.18
CA PHE A 128 -8.42 4.17 12.76
C PHE A 128 -7.27 5.08 13.17
N PRO A 129 -6.61 5.74 12.21
CA PRO A 129 -5.42 6.52 12.47
C PRO A 129 -5.72 7.66 13.44
N LYS A 130 -4.87 7.80 14.46
CA LYS A 130 -4.96 8.86 15.48
C LYS A 130 -3.61 9.54 15.61
N ASP A 131 -3.65 10.83 15.93
CA ASP A 131 -2.45 11.58 16.23
C ASP A 131 -1.83 11.13 17.55
N LYS A 132 -0.50 11.07 17.57
CA LYS A 132 0.29 10.74 18.77
C LYS A 132 0.61 11.97 19.59
N ILE A 133 0.54 13.16 18.99
CA ILE A 133 0.83 14.44 19.62
C ILE A 133 -0.31 15.43 19.40
N LYS A 134 -0.47 16.39 20.31
CA LYS A 134 -1.47 17.47 20.18
C LYS A 134 -0.93 18.69 19.46
N ASN A 135 0.34 19.05 19.72
CA ASN A 135 0.99 20.17 19.06
C ASN A 135 1.66 19.68 17.77
N TYR A 136 1.00 19.83 16.63
CA TYR A 136 1.52 19.36 15.34
C TYR A 136 2.83 20.04 14.94
N LEU A 137 3.18 21.22 15.50
CA LEU A 137 4.46 21.88 15.19
C LEU A 137 5.66 21.15 15.82
N GLU A 138 5.42 20.29 16.82
CA GLU A 138 6.44 19.41 17.41
C GLU A 138 6.64 18.10 16.64
N CYS A 139 5.86 17.88 15.57
CA CYS A 139 5.92 16.71 14.71
C CYS A 139 7.36 16.38 14.27
N LYS A 140 7.73 15.11 14.39
CA LYS A 140 9.01 14.57 13.93
C LYS A 140 8.82 13.55 12.82
N ASN A 141 7.69 12.87 12.78
CA ASN A 141 7.37 11.85 11.79
C ASN A 141 5.91 11.96 11.37
N LEU A 142 5.57 11.57 10.13
CA LEU A 142 4.22 11.56 9.58
C LEU A 142 3.19 10.96 10.56
N LEU A 143 3.54 9.83 11.19
CA LEU A 143 2.66 9.12 12.10
C LEU A 143 2.33 9.88 13.39
N ASP A 144 3.04 10.97 13.69
CA ASP A 144 2.71 11.82 14.84
C ASP A 144 1.39 12.55 14.64
N ILE A 145 1.06 12.92 13.39
CA ILE A 145 -0.10 13.75 13.02
C ILE A 145 -0.91 13.16 11.85
N TYR A 146 -0.68 11.90 11.51
CA TYR A 146 -1.28 11.25 10.35
C TYR A 146 -2.80 11.21 10.42
N GLY A 147 -3.37 10.98 11.60
CA GLY A 147 -4.83 10.94 11.79
C GLY A 147 -5.48 12.26 11.37
N SER A 148 -4.95 13.40 11.81
CA SER A 148 -5.44 14.71 11.39
C SER A 148 -5.23 14.96 9.91
N LEU A 149 -4.05 14.62 9.36
CA LEU A 149 -3.77 14.83 7.94
C LEU A 149 -4.70 14.02 7.03
N TYR A 150 -4.91 12.76 7.38
CA TYR A 150 -5.78 11.82 6.68
C TYR A 150 -7.25 12.26 6.76
N ASN A 151 -7.74 12.57 7.96
CA ASN A 151 -9.14 12.97 8.17
C ASN A 151 -9.51 14.32 7.51
N ASN A 152 -8.52 15.15 7.18
CA ASN A 152 -8.72 16.40 6.44
C ASN A 152 -8.43 16.26 4.93
N ASP A 153 -8.18 15.04 4.44
CA ASP A 153 -7.86 14.73 3.04
C ASP A 153 -6.69 15.55 2.47
N THR A 154 -5.73 15.97 3.30
CA THR A 154 -4.66 16.93 2.86
C THR A 154 -3.38 16.27 2.37
N LEU A 155 -3.33 14.94 2.44
CA LEU A 155 -2.16 14.17 2.06
C LEU A 155 -1.97 14.17 0.54
N ASP A 156 -0.71 14.29 0.13
CA ASP A 156 -0.25 14.16 -1.25
C ASP A 156 1.17 13.58 -1.27
N ALA A 157 1.64 13.09 -2.41
CA ALA A 157 2.97 12.53 -2.54
C ALA A 157 3.64 12.88 -3.88
N ASN A 158 4.94 13.16 -3.84
CA ASN A 158 5.78 13.37 -5.00
C ASN A 158 6.98 12.42 -4.95
N ILE A 159 6.96 11.43 -5.84
CA ILE A 159 7.96 10.35 -5.89
C ILE A 159 9.34 10.90 -6.28
N GLU A 160 9.42 11.74 -7.32
CA GLU A 160 10.70 12.31 -7.79
C GLU A 160 11.40 13.14 -6.72
N LYS A 161 10.62 13.90 -5.94
CA LYS A 161 11.14 14.70 -4.81
C LYS A 161 11.37 13.88 -3.54
N ARG A 162 10.91 12.62 -3.52
CA ARG A 162 10.90 11.74 -2.34
C ARG A 162 10.14 12.37 -1.18
N GLU A 163 9.00 13.01 -1.48
CA GLU A 163 8.27 13.83 -0.51
C GLU A 163 6.82 13.39 -0.35
N ILE A 164 6.34 13.44 0.88
CA ILE A 164 4.93 13.42 1.24
C ILE A 164 4.57 14.81 1.74
N TYR A 165 3.43 15.33 1.30
CA TYR A 165 2.90 16.59 1.77
C TYR A 165 1.66 16.37 2.63
N GLY A 166 1.45 17.29 3.55
CA GLY A 166 0.24 17.39 4.35
C GLY A 166 -0.04 18.83 4.72
N GLN A 167 -1.28 19.16 5.07
CA GLN A 167 -1.64 20.50 5.51
C GLN A 167 -2.56 20.43 6.73
N LEU A 168 -2.25 21.19 7.77
CA LEU A 168 -3.13 21.44 8.90
C LEU A 168 -3.11 22.92 9.21
N ASP A 169 -4.30 23.50 9.41
CA ASP A 169 -4.48 24.95 9.57
C ASP A 169 -3.74 25.74 8.46
N ASN A 170 -2.86 26.65 8.88
CA ASN A 170 -2.04 27.49 8.02
C ASN A 170 -0.63 26.90 7.77
N TYR A 171 -0.41 25.61 8.06
CA TYR A 171 0.91 24.99 7.93
C TYR A 171 0.93 23.88 6.89
N LYS A 172 1.94 23.93 6.02
CA LYS A 172 2.30 22.82 5.14
C LYS A 172 3.43 22.01 5.76
N PHE A 173 3.21 20.71 5.81
CA PHE A 173 4.18 19.71 6.26
C PHE A 173 4.77 19.03 5.04
N THR A 174 6.08 18.81 5.07
CA THR A 174 6.78 18.01 4.08
C THR A 174 7.55 16.92 4.81
N PHE A 175 7.33 15.67 4.45
CA PHE A 175 7.98 14.50 5.01
C PHE A 175 8.79 13.79 3.95
N ASP A 176 9.83 13.06 4.36
CA ASP A 176 10.54 12.14 3.49
C ASP A 176 9.70 10.90 3.23
N ILE A 177 9.60 10.45 1.97
CA ILE A 177 8.74 9.32 1.61
C ILE A 177 9.26 7.98 2.14
N ILE A 178 10.58 7.87 2.38
CA ILE A 178 11.24 6.65 2.84
C ILE A 178 11.19 6.54 4.35
N THR A 179 11.59 7.58 5.07
CA THR A 179 11.65 7.53 6.55
C THR A 179 10.35 7.98 7.18
N ARG A 180 9.54 8.76 6.45
CA ARG A 180 8.38 9.50 6.94
C ARG A 180 8.75 10.61 7.93
N ASP A 181 10.03 10.92 8.07
CA ASP A 181 10.49 11.98 8.96
C ASP A 181 10.18 13.34 8.38
N ILE A 182 9.93 14.31 9.27
CA ILE A 182 9.65 15.68 8.86
C ILE A 182 10.89 16.29 8.20
N LYS A 183 10.73 16.78 6.98
CA LYS A 183 11.73 17.59 6.28
C LYS A 183 11.51 19.07 6.55
N SER A 184 10.26 19.53 6.52
CA SER A 184 9.95 20.92 6.83
C SER A 184 8.52 21.17 7.27
N ILE A 185 8.33 22.28 7.99
CA ILE A 185 7.03 22.87 8.31
C ILE A 185 7.07 24.33 7.86
N GLN A 186 6.18 24.70 6.95
CA GLN A 186 6.08 26.04 6.37
C GLN A 186 4.75 26.69 6.75
N ASN A 187 4.80 27.93 7.25
CA ASN A 187 3.61 28.76 7.41
C ASN A 187 3.18 29.27 6.02
N LEU A 188 1.94 28.99 5.63
CA LEU A 188 1.38 29.33 4.32
C LEU A 188 0.97 30.80 4.19
N GLU A 189 0.71 31.50 5.32
CA GLU A 189 0.38 32.92 5.32
C GLU A 189 1.63 33.79 5.16
N THR A 190 2.72 33.46 5.87
CA THR A 190 3.96 34.25 5.85
C THR A 190 4.98 33.71 4.85
N GLY A 191 4.87 32.45 4.45
CA GLY A 191 5.86 31.74 3.64
C GLY A 191 7.09 31.25 4.42
N GLU A 192 7.18 31.58 5.71
CA GLU A 192 8.34 31.26 6.55
C GLU A 192 8.37 29.79 6.96
N TYR A 193 9.58 29.23 7.05
CA TYR A 193 9.78 27.89 7.59
C TYR A 193 9.89 27.93 9.11
N VAL A 194 8.95 27.29 9.79
CA VAL A 194 8.98 27.07 11.24
C VAL A 194 9.99 25.99 11.61
N LYS A 195 10.19 25.02 10.71
CA LYS A 195 11.14 23.93 10.88
C LYS A 195 11.71 23.53 9.53
N ILE A 196 13.02 23.29 9.50
CA ILE A 196 13.73 22.66 8.40
C ILE A 196 14.66 21.63 9.03
N SER A 197 14.50 20.37 8.66
CA SER A 197 15.47 19.32 8.92
C SER A 197 16.45 19.33 7.76
N LEU A 198 17.67 19.80 8.00
CA LEU A 198 18.75 19.66 7.04
C LEU A 198 19.29 18.23 7.19
N GLU A 199 19.15 17.43 6.15
CA GLU A 199 19.89 16.17 5.98
C GLU A 199 21.38 16.43 5.77
#